data_AF-A0A644WNY4-F1
#
_entry.id   AF-A0A644WNY4-F1
#
_cell.length_a   1.000
_cell.length_b   1.000
_cell.length_c   1.000
_cell.angle_alpha   90.00
_cell.angle_beta   90.00
_cell.angle_gamma   90.00
#
_symmetry.space_group_name_H-M   'P 1'
#
loop_
_entity.id
_entity.type
_entity.pdbx_description
1 polymer ?
#
loop_
_entity_poly.entity_id
_entity_poly.type
_entity_poly.pdbx_seq_one_letter_code
_entity_poly.pdbx_strand_id
1 'polypeptide(L)'
;MNVKIVYPAVDKKRIRSYEFRSWVRWLFFLIAYACPIINIASGGHAWSIVVIWSLRFIWSFTFSPDLVEYNRISQTAKLIAYSCILLILIDTFLSPGWAMFVVPIFCTAGLILIGTLFFSDLNKQRQNIMPMLWLVFASIIAILSSLAGWPDRNWPMTALGATAFGILLLCVVVLGKSLLLEMEKRFHTR
;
A
#
# COMPACT_ATOMS: atom_id res chain seq x y z
N MET A 1 32.54 0.51 41.96
CA MET A 1 32.49 -0.34 40.74
C MET A 1 32.17 0.58 39.56
N ASN A 2 33.14 0.83 38.68
CA ASN A 2 32.99 1.78 37.58
C ASN A 2 32.31 1.06 36.40
N VAL A 3 31.02 1.33 36.19
CA VAL A 3 30.26 0.73 35.08
C VAL A 3 30.67 1.43 33.79
N LYS A 4 31.52 0.78 33.00
CA LYS A 4 31.94 1.27 31.69
C LYS A 4 30.76 1.12 30.72
N ILE A 5 30.15 2.22 30.32
CA ILE A 5 29.05 2.21 29.35
C ILE A 5 29.63 1.75 28.00
N VAL A 6 29.31 0.52 27.59
CA VAL A 6 29.78 -0.10 26.33
C VAL A 6 28.94 0.33 25.12
N TYR A 7 27.80 0.99 25.37
CA TYR A 7 26.89 1.43 24.32
C TYR A 7 27.31 2.78 23.73
N PRO A 8 27.18 2.95 22.40
CA PRO A 8 27.42 4.24 21.77
C PRO A 8 26.45 5.28 22.33
N ALA A 9 26.97 6.47 22.64
CA ALA A 9 26.15 7.57 23.12
C ALA A 9 25.08 7.93 22.07
N VAL A 10 23.82 8.05 22.51
CA VAL A 10 22.70 8.33 21.60
C VAL A 10 22.80 9.76 21.09
N ASP A 11 22.72 9.91 19.77
CA ASP A 11 22.91 11.19 19.09
C ASP A 11 21.77 12.19 19.44
N LYS A 12 22.11 13.40 19.91
CA LYS A 12 21.13 14.38 20.42
C LYS A 12 20.09 14.80 19.35
N LYS A 13 20.48 14.81 18.08
CA LYS A 13 19.57 15.07 16.94
C LYS A 13 18.50 13.97 16.79
N ARG A 14 18.87 12.72 17.06
CA ARG A 14 17.96 11.57 17.00
C ARG A 14 16.94 11.61 18.14
N ILE A 15 17.36 12.07 19.33
CA ILE A 15 16.48 12.29 20.49
C ILE A 15 15.45 13.38 20.17
N ARG A 16 15.88 14.55 19.66
CA ARG A 16 14.95 15.65 19.30
C ARG A 16 13.94 15.26 18.22
N SER A 17 14.36 14.47 17.22
CA SER A 17 13.47 13.96 16.18
C SER A 17 12.43 12.97 16.74
N TYR A 18 12.82 12.17 17.72
CA TYR A 18 11.91 11.26 18.43
C TYR A 18 10.88 12.02 19.27
N GLU A 19 11.31 13.04 20.00
CA GLU A 19 10.40 13.91 20.77
C GLU A 19 9.39 14.62 19.87
N PHE A 20 9.83 15.20 18.76
CA PHE A 20 8.94 15.81 17.77
C PHE A 20 7.91 14.80 17.23
N ARG A 21 8.36 13.59 16.85
CA ARG A 21 7.46 12.52 16.38
C ARG A 21 6.47 12.09 17.47
N SER A 22 6.88 12.12 18.73
CA SER A 22 5.99 11.83 19.87
C SER A 22 4.89 12.88 20.04
N TRP A 23 5.22 14.17 19.91
CA TRP A 23 4.23 15.25 19.93
C TRP A 23 3.23 15.16 18.77
N VAL A 24 3.72 14.95 17.54
CA VAL A 24 2.84 14.79 16.38
C VAL A 24 1.94 13.56 16.53
N ARG A 25 2.44 12.47 17.11
CA ARG A 25 1.62 11.28 17.39
C ARG A 25 0.43 11.61 18.29
N TRP A 26 0.64 12.38 19.34
CA TRP A 26 -0.44 12.82 20.24
C TRP A 26 -1.46 13.70 19.51
N LEU A 27 -1.00 14.62 18.66
CA LEU A 27 -1.90 15.43 17.83
C LEU A 27 -2.75 14.55 16.90
N PHE A 28 -2.14 13.57 16.23
CA PHE A 28 -2.85 12.63 15.37
C PHE A 28 -3.90 11.82 16.13
N PHE A 29 -3.59 11.37 17.35
CA PHE A 29 -4.57 10.66 18.19
C PHE A 29 -5.72 11.56 18.65
N LEU A 30 -5.44 12.81 19.02
CA LEU A 30 -6.48 13.78 19.36
C LEU A 30 -7.44 14.01 18.19
N ILE A 31 -6.91 14.21 16.98
CA ILE A 31 -7.74 14.38 15.77
C ILE A 31 -8.53 13.11 15.49
N ALA A 32 -7.87 11.94 15.54
CA ALA A 32 -8.51 10.65 15.28
C ALA A 32 -9.65 10.34 16.28
N TYR A 33 -9.58 10.85 17.52
CA TYR A 33 -10.63 10.71 18.52
C TYR A 33 -11.73 11.78 18.38
N ALA A 34 -11.36 13.02 18.08
CA ALA A 34 -12.30 14.12 17.92
C ALA A 34 -13.20 13.94 16.68
N CYS A 35 -12.66 13.45 15.55
CA CYS A 35 -13.41 13.32 14.31
C CYS A 35 -14.66 12.42 14.43
N PRO A 36 -14.59 11.19 15.01
CA PRO A 36 -15.78 10.38 15.25
C PRO A 36 -16.81 11.04 16.15
N ILE A 37 -16.38 11.76 17.20
CA ILE A 37 -17.29 12.44 18.14
C ILE A 37 -18.09 13.51 17.39
N ILE A 38 -17.41 14.33 16.60
CA ILE A 38 -18.05 15.38 15.79
C ILE A 38 -18.97 14.73 14.75
N ASN A 39 -18.55 13.64 14.12
CA ASN A 39 -19.34 12.93 13.13
C ASN A 39 -20.64 12.34 13.70
N ILE A 40 -20.59 11.79 14.92
CA ILE A 40 -21.78 11.31 15.63
C ILE A 40 -22.68 12.49 16.00
N ALA A 41 -22.11 13.60 16.46
CA ALA A 41 -22.88 14.79 16.81
C ALA A 41 -23.54 15.46 15.59
N SER A 42 -22.91 15.40 14.41
CA SER A 42 -23.45 15.99 13.18
C SER A 42 -24.47 15.10 12.47
N GLY A 43 -24.61 13.82 12.86
CA GLY A 43 -25.66 12.90 12.39
C GLY A 43 -25.66 12.59 10.88
N GLY A 44 -24.64 13.03 10.14
CA GLY A 44 -24.55 12.90 8.69
C GLY A 44 -23.79 11.66 8.22
N HIS A 45 -23.30 11.71 6.98
CA HIS A 45 -22.40 10.71 6.39
C HIS A 45 -21.17 10.43 7.26
N ALA A 46 -20.66 9.20 7.28
CA ALA A 46 -19.53 8.79 8.12
C ALA A 46 -18.16 9.26 7.61
N TRP A 47 -17.99 10.58 7.40
CA TRP A 47 -16.77 11.18 6.87
C TRP A 47 -15.55 11.00 7.79
N SER A 48 -15.77 10.77 9.09
CA SER A 48 -14.69 10.52 10.05
C SER A 48 -13.84 9.29 9.69
N ILE A 49 -14.42 8.29 9.01
CA ILE A 49 -13.71 7.07 8.61
C ILE A 49 -12.67 7.40 7.52
N VAL A 50 -13.07 8.22 6.53
CA VAL A 50 -12.16 8.72 5.48
C VAL A 50 -11.02 9.53 6.12
N VAL A 51 -11.34 10.38 7.08
CA VAL A 51 -10.34 11.19 7.78
C VAL A 51 -9.36 10.32 8.55
N ILE A 52 -9.83 9.33 9.33
CA ILE A 52 -8.95 8.39 10.04
C ILE A 52 -8.02 7.65 9.07
N TRP A 53 -8.54 7.19 7.92
CA TRP A 53 -7.71 6.54 6.91
C TRP A 53 -6.67 7.50 6.32
N SER A 54 -7.03 8.76 6.06
CA SER A 54 -6.10 9.78 5.56
C SER A 54 -5.01 10.13 6.59
N LEU A 55 -5.33 10.18 7.88
CA LEU A 55 -4.35 10.31 8.96
C LEU A 55 -3.39 9.13 8.96
N ARG A 56 -3.93 7.90 8.81
CA ARG A 56 -3.10 6.70 8.72
C ARG A 56 -2.22 6.69 7.48
N PHE A 57 -2.72 7.19 6.34
CA PHE A 57 -1.97 7.38 5.11
C PHE A 57 -0.77 8.28 5.36
N ILE A 58 -1.00 9.53 5.82
CA ILE A 58 0.05 10.51 6.08
C ILE A 58 1.06 9.99 7.10
N TRP A 59 0.59 9.37 8.18
CA TRP A 59 1.47 8.79 9.20
C TRP A 59 2.42 7.75 8.62
N SER A 60 1.91 6.88 7.75
CA SER A 60 2.67 5.76 7.19
C SER A 60 3.75 6.20 6.19
N PHE A 61 3.58 7.34 5.52
CA PHE A 61 4.56 7.85 4.55
C PHE A 61 5.51 8.90 5.12
N THR A 62 5.03 9.80 5.99
CA THR A 62 5.83 10.93 6.49
C THR A 62 6.52 10.61 7.82
N PHE A 63 5.82 9.97 8.75
CA PHE A 63 6.28 9.85 10.14
C PHE A 63 6.76 8.46 10.50
N SER A 64 6.33 7.39 9.82
CA SER A 64 6.78 6.04 10.14
C SER A 64 6.94 5.20 8.87
N PRO A 65 7.89 5.57 7.98
CA PRO A 65 8.20 4.73 6.83
C PRO A 65 8.74 3.39 7.30
N ASP A 66 8.35 2.32 6.60
CA ASP A 66 8.81 0.96 6.92
C ASP A 66 10.31 0.84 6.62
N LEU A 67 11.10 0.55 7.65
CA LEU A 67 12.57 0.49 7.54
C LEU A 67 13.05 -0.87 7.02
N VAL A 68 12.31 -1.94 7.30
CA VAL A 68 12.70 -3.32 6.95
C VAL A 68 12.52 -3.61 5.45
N GLU A 69 11.54 -2.96 4.81
CA GLU A 69 11.23 -3.12 3.38
C GLU A 69 11.31 -1.80 2.61
N TYR A 70 12.24 -0.92 2.99
CA TYR A 70 12.42 0.39 2.34
C TYR A 70 13.01 0.24 0.93
N ASN A 71 12.17 -0.18 -0.02
CA ASN A 71 12.49 -0.26 -1.44
C ASN A 71 11.47 0.55 -2.26
N ARG A 72 11.91 1.11 -3.39
CA ARG A 72 11.07 1.93 -4.27
C ARG A 72 9.79 1.19 -4.70
N ILE A 73 9.90 -0.10 -5.04
CA ILE A 73 8.74 -0.93 -5.44
C ILE A 73 7.77 -1.15 -4.28
N SER A 74 8.26 -1.46 -3.08
CA SER A 74 7.40 -1.68 -1.91
C SER A 74 6.65 -0.39 -1.54
N GLN A 75 7.34 0.75 -1.61
CA GLN A 75 6.74 2.05 -1.37
C GLN A 75 5.69 2.44 -2.40
N THR A 76 5.95 2.22 -3.68
CA THR A 76 4.95 2.51 -4.73
C THR A 76 3.75 1.58 -4.61
N ALA A 77 3.96 0.29 -4.36
CA ALA A 77 2.87 -0.66 -4.12
C ALA A 77 2.04 -0.28 -2.88
N LYS A 78 2.69 0.11 -1.78
CA LYS A 78 2.01 0.61 -0.58
C LYS A 78 1.21 1.88 -0.88
N LEU A 79 1.76 2.81 -1.67
CA LEU A 79 1.08 4.05 -2.04
C LEU A 79 -0.18 3.75 -2.85
N ILE A 80 -0.07 2.86 -3.83
CA ILE A 80 -1.20 2.43 -4.66
C ILE A 80 -2.26 1.75 -3.77
N ALA A 81 -1.89 0.80 -2.92
CA ALA A 81 -2.84 0.13 -2.04
C ALA A 81 -3.59 1.11 -1.11
N TYR A 82 -2.85 2.01 -0.46
CA TYR A 82 -3.43 2.97 0.47
C TYR A 82 -4.35 3.99 -0.22
N SER A 83 -4.01 4.41 -1.43
CA SER A 83 -4.83 5.34 -2.23
C SER A 83 -6.07 4.65 -2.81
N CYS A 84 -5.96 3.41 -3.27
CA CYS A 84 -7.12 2.62 -3.67
C CYS A 84 -8.12 2.44 -2.50
N ILE A 85 -7.62 2.08 -1.31
CA ILE A 85 -8.48 1.97 -0.13
C ILE A 85 -9.12 3.32 0.19
N LEU A 86 -8.37 4.42 0.15
CA LEU A 86 -8.92 5.76 0.37
C LEU A 86 -10.03 6.11 -0.63
N LEU A 87 -9.82 5.82 -1.93
CA LEU A 87 -10.82 6.07 -2.98
C LEU A 87 -12.09 5.25 -2.75
N ILE A 88 -11.96 3.98 -2.37
CA ILE A 88 -13.10 3.11 -2.03
C ILE A 88 -13.84 3.68 -0.82
N LEU A 89 -13.13 4.11 0.22
CA LEU A 89 -13.75 4.71 1.41
C LEU A 89 -14.52 6.00 1.07
N ILE A 90 -13.97 6.85 0.21
CA ILE A 90 -14.64 8.08 -0.24
C ILE A 90 -15.94 7.75 -0.98
N ASP A 91 -15.90 6.75 -1.86
CA ASP A 91 -17.08 6.32 -2.61
C ASP A 91 -18.15 5.72 -1.70
N THR A 92 -17.76 4.88 -0.73
CA THR A 92 -18.72 4.26 0.18
C THR A 92 -19.35 5.23 1.17
N PHE A 93 -18.61 6.25 1.64
CA PHE A 93 -19.05 7.10 2.75
C PHE A 93 -19.47 8.51 2.35
N LEU A 94 -18.96 9.08 1.26
CA LEU A 94 -19.22 10.48 0.87
C LEU A 94 -20.02 10.59 -0.43
N SER A 95 -19.58 9.93 -1.50
CA SER A 95 -20.17 10.11 -2.83
C SER A 95 -20.08 8.83 -3.67
N PRO A 96 -21.13 7.99 -3.68
CA PRO A 96 -21.09 6.70 -4.37
C PRO A 96 -21.13 6.85 -5.89
N GLY A 97 -20.54 5.88 -6.59
CA GLY A 97 -20.72 5.65 -8.03
C GLY A 97 -19.51 5.92 -8.92
N TRP A 98 -18.42 6.47 -8.39
CA TRP A 98 -17.25 6.87 -9.18
C TRP A 98 -16.07 5.92 -9.01
N ALA A 99 -15.89 5.30 -7.82
CA ALA A 99 -14.74 4.45 -7.55
C ALA A 99 -14.68 3.21 -8.44
N MET A 100 -15.84 2.65 -8.84
CA MET A 100 -15.88 1.49 -9.74
C MET A 100 -15.20 1.75 -11.09
N PHE A 101 -15.15 3.01 -11.53
CA PHE A 101 -14.46 3.42 -12.75
C PHE A 101 -13.02 3.87 -12.50
N VAL A 102 -12.81 4.68 -11.46
CA VAL A 102 -11.52 5.32 -11.18
C VAL A 102 -10.50 4.35 -10.57
N VAL A 103 -10.92 3.47 -9.66
CA VAL A 103 -10.02 2.55 -8.95
C VAL A 103 -9.30 1.59 -9.91
N PRO A 104 -9.99 0.94 -10.88
CA PRO A 104 -9.29 0.06 -11.83
C PRO A 104 -8.32 0.81 -12.74
N ILE A 105 -8.64 2.05 -13.16
CA ILE A 105 -7.72 2.89 -13.94
C ILE A 105 -6.44 3.17 -13.13
N PHE A 106 -6.63 3.59 -11.88
CA PHE A 106 -5.53 3.91 -10.99
C PHE A 106 -4.66 2.68 -10.68
N CYS A 107 -5.28 1.52 -10.42
CA CYS A 107 -4.57 0.25 -10.26
C CYS A 107 -3.81 -0.16 -11.53
N THR A 108 -4.40 0.03 -12.72
CA THR A 108 -3.77 -0.29 -14.01
C THR A 108 -2.51 0.55 -14.21
N ALA A 109 -2.61 1.86 -13.99
CA ALA A 109 -1.46 2.75 -14.05
C ALA A 109 -0.39 2.38 -13.00
N GLY A 110 -0.82 2.04 -11.79
CA GLY A 110 0.06 1.58 -10.72
C GLY A 110 0.81 0.29 -11.05
N LEU A 111 0.13 -0.69 -11.67
CA LEU A 111 0.73 -1.93 -12.15
C LEU A 111 1.76 -1.68 -13.24
N ILE A 112 1.47 -0.82 -14.22
CA ILE A 112 2.42 -0.44 -15.27
C ILE A 112 3.65 0.23 -14.64
N LEU A 113 3.46 1.15 -13.69
CA LEU A 113 4.55 1.83 -13.01
C LEU A 113 5.42 0.86 -12.20
N ILE A 114 4.80 -0.05 -11.44
CA ILE A 114 5.55 -1.06 -10.69
C ILE A 114 6.27 -2.01 -11.64
N GLY A 115 5.61 -2.46 -12.71
CA GLY A 115 6.21 -3.34 -13.72
C GLY A 115 7.42 -2.71 -14.36
N THR A 116 7.32 -1.45 -14.82
CA THR A 116 8.46 -0.72 -15.40
C THR A 116 9.60 -0.54 -14.40
N LEU A 117 9.29 -0.16 -13.15
CA LEU A 117 10.29 -0.09 -12.10
C LEU A 117 10.94 -1.43 -11.79
N PHE A 118 10.20 -2.54 -11.88
CA PHE A 118 10.68 -3.90 -11.62
C PHE A 118 11.60 -4.42 -12.74
N PHE A 119 11.25 -4.16 -14.00
CA PHE A 119 12.03 -4.60 -15.14
C PHE A 119 13.26 -3.73 -15.40
N SER A 120 13.33 -2.49 -14.86
CA SER A 120 14.51 -1.64 -15.01
C SER A 120 15.73 -2.17 -14.25
N ASP A 121 15.55 -2.81 -13.08
CA ASP A 121 16.63 -3.27 -12.20
C ASP A 121 16.42 -4.71 -11.69
N LEU A 122 16.21 -5.65 -12.61
CA LEU A 122 15.88 -7.05 -12.30
C LEU A 122 16.81 -7.71 -11.27
N ASN A 123 18.13 -7.52 -11.40
CA ASN A 123 19.11 -8.17 -10.51
C ASN A 123 18.95 -7.76 -9.04
N LYS A 124 18.62 -6.49 -8.78
CA LYS A 124 18.46 -5.95 -7.43
C LYS A 124 17.05 -6.16 -6.88
N GLN A 125 16.05 -6.18 -7.77
CA GLN A 125 14.65 -6.14 -7.38
C GLN A 125 13.99 -7.51 -7.30
N ARG A 126 14.64 -8.54 -7.83
CA ARG A 126 14.20 -9.93 -7.70
C ARG A 126 13.90 -10.34 -6.25
N GLN A 127 14.73 -9.90 -5.30
CA GLN A 127 14.48 -10.15 -3.87
C GLN A 127 13.20 -9.47 -3.33
N ASN A 128 12.69 -8.45 -4.02
CA ASN A 128 11.54 -7.63 -3.63
C ASN A 128 10.32 -7.85 -4.55
N ILE A 129 10.15 -9.06 -5.10
CA ILE A 129 9.00 -9.43 -5.94
C ILE A 129 7.64 -9.41 -5.19
N MET A 130 7.66 -9.55 -3.85
CA MET A 130 6.45 -9.82 -3.08
C MET A 130 5.39 -8.70 -3.15
N PRO A 131 5.73 -7.41 -2.98
CA PRO A 131 4.74 -6.33 -3.06
C PRO A 131 4.08 -6.23 -4.45
N MET A 132 4.85 -6.50 -5.50
CA MET A 132 4.34 -6.53 -6.87
C MET A 132 3.39 -7.72 -7.07
N LEU A 133 3.77 -8.91 -6.61
CA LEU A 133 2.91 -10.10 -6.68
C LEU A 133 1.61 -9.90 -5.92
N TRP A 134 1.62 -9.32 -4.72
CA TRP A 134 0.40 -9.01 -3.97
C TRP A 134 -0.56 -8.11 -4.74
N LEU A 135 -0.02 -7.12 -5.46
CA LEU A 135 -0.82 -6.20 -6.26
C LEU A 135 -1.39 -6.86 -7.52
N VAL A 136 -0.62 -7.77 -8.14
CA VAL A 136 -1.11 -8.64 -9.22
C VAL A 136 -2.20 -9.60 -8.71
N PHE A 137 -2.02 -10.22 -7.54
CA PHE A 137 -3.06 -11.06 -6.94
C PHE A 137 -4.33 -10.26 -6.62
N ALA A 138 -4.20 -9.07 -6.03
CA ALA A 138 -5.33 -8.20 -5.73
C ALA A 138 -6.11 -7.80 -6.99
N SER A 139 -5.40 -7.49 -8.09
CA SER A 139 -6.04 -7.18 -9.37
C SER A 139 -6.75 -8.38 -9.98
N ILE A 140 -6.13 -9.57 -9.96
CA ILE A 140 -6.78 -10.83 -10.40
C ILE A 140 -8.07 -11.09 -9.61
N ILE A 141 -8.02 -10.96 -8.28
CA ILE A 141 -9.21 -11.12 -7.42
C ILE A 141 -10.29 -10.11 -7.81
N ALA A 142 -9.92 -8.86 -8.09
CA ALA A 142 -10.87 -7.84 -8.51
C ALA A 142 -11.57 -8.21 -9.83
N ILE A 143 -10.84 -8.73 -10.83
CA ILE A 143 -11.46 -9.15 -12.11
C ILE A 143 -12.34 -10.38 -11.92
N LEU A 144 -11.90 -11.33 -11.10
CA LEU A 144 -12.70 -12.50 -10.75
C LEU A 144 -14.01 -12.09 -10.06
N SER A 145 -13.97 -11.08 -9.18
CA SER A 145 -15.19 -10.56 -8.57
C SER A 145 -16.11 -9.92 -9.62
N SER A 146 -15.55 -9.12 -10.55
CA SER A 146 -16.34 -8.53 -11.64
C SER A 146 -16.95 -9.60 -12.56
N LEU A 147 -16.25 -10.71 -12.83
CA LEU A 147 -16.77 -11.84 -13.57
C LEU A 147 -17.89 -12.57 -12.82
N ALA A 148 -17.86 -12.59 -11.49
CA ALA A 148 -18.94 -13.09 -10.63
C ALA A 148 -20.15 -12.13 -10.55
N GLY A 149 -20.11 -11.00 -11.27
CA GLY A 149 -21.19 -10.02 -11.34
C GLY A 149 -21.10 -8.89 -10.31
N TRP A 150 -20.02 -8.83 -9.53
CA TRP A 150 -19.79 -7.81 -8.49
C TRP A 150 -18.37 -7.24 -8.63
N PRO A 151 -18.09 -6.09 -9.27
CA PRO A 151 -18.96 -5.02 -9.82
C PRO A 151 -19.19 -5.08 -11.34
N ASP A 152 -20.00 -4.14 -11.86
CA ASP A 152 -20.32 -3.97 -13.29
C ASP A 152 -19.08 -4.04 -14.18
N ARG A 153 -19.20 -4.79 -15.28
CA ARG A 153 -18.10 -5.07 -16.19
C ARG A 153 -17.79 -3.85 -17.06
N ASN A 154 -16.96 -2.97 -16.52
CA ASN A 154 -16.48 -1.78 -17.20
C ASN A 154 -15.18 -2.06 -17.97
N TRP A 155 -14.91 -1.29 -19.04
CA TRP A 155 -13.65 -1.38 -19.79
C TRP A 155 -12.38 -1.22 -18.92
N PRO A 156 -12.34 -0.37 -17.87
CA PRO A 156 -11.16 -0.25 -17.02
C PRO A 156 -10.86 -1.54 -16.26
N MET A 157 -11.89 -2.32 -15.94
CA MET A 157 -11.75 -3.60 -15.27
C MET A 157 -11.09 -4.63 -16.19
N THR A 158 -11.44 -4.60 -17.47
CA THR A 158 -10.79 -5.45 -18.48
C THR A 158 -9.33 -5.03 -18.72
N ALA A 159 -9.03 -3.73 -18.72
CA ALA A 159 -7.67 -3.21 -18.85
C ALA A 159 -6.80 -3.60 -17.64
N LEU A 160 -7.36 -3.51 -16.43
CA LEU A 160 -6.69 -3.98 -15.21
C LEU A 160 -6.33 -5.46 -15.31
N GLY A 161 -7.23 -6.28 -15.86
CA GLY A 161 -6.95 -7.69 -16.06
C GLY A 161 -5.92 -8.00 -17.12
N ALA A 162 -6.04 -7.36 -18.28
CA ALA A 162 -5.06 -7.54 -19.34
C ALA A 162 -3.64 -7.16 -18.85
N THR A 163 -3.51 -6.07 -18.10
CA THR A 163 -2.21 -5.64 -17.55
C THR A 163 -1.70 -6.57 -16.45
N ALA A 164 -2.56 -7.00 -15.51
CA ALA A 164 -2.18 -7.95 -14.47
C ALA A 164 -1.70 -9.28 -15.05
N PHE A 165 -2.45 -9.85 -16.01
CA PHE A 165 -2.06 -11.08 -16.70
C PHE A 165 -0.80 -10.91 -17.53
N GLY A 166 -0.66 -9.79 -18.25
CA GLY A 166 0.54 -9.50 -19.05
C GLY A 166 1.80 -9.39 -18.19
N ILE A 167 1.71 -8.71 -17.06
CA ILE A 167 2.82 -8.59 -16.10
C ILE A 167 3.16 -9.96 -15.49
N LEU A 168 2.15 -10.75 -15.09
CA LEU A 168 2.37 -12.09 -14.55
C LEU A 168 3.08 -12.99 -15.57
N LEU A 169 2.63 -12.99 -16.82
CA LEU A 169 3.23 -13.77 -17.90
C LEU A 169 4.67 -13.32 -18.15
N LEU A 170 4.93 -12.02 -18.22
CA LEU A 170 6.28 -11.47 -18.33
C LEU A 170 7.18 -11.89 -17.17
N CYS A 171 6.67 -11.85 -15.93
CA CYS A 171 7.40 -12.34 -14.77
C CYS A 171 7.76 -13.82 -14.91
N VAL A 172 6.82 -14.67 -15.33
CA VAL A 172 7.05 -16.11 -15.55
C VAL A 172 8.07 -16.35 -16.65
N VAL A 173 8.03 -15.61 -17.76
CA VAL A 173 8.97 -15.78 -18.88
C VAL A 173 10.38 -15.30 -18.52
N VAL A 174 10.49 -14.13 -17.87
CA VAL A 174 11.80 -13.50 -17.58
C VAL A 174 12.49 -14.16 -16.39
N LEU A 175 11.75 -14.49 -15.32
CA LEU A 175 12.35 -15.09 -14.13
C LEU A 175 12.24 -16.62 -14.11
N GLY A 176 11.24 -17.24 -14.74
CA GLY A 176 11.12 -18.69 -14.87
C GLY A 176 11.29 -19.47 -13.56
N LYS A 177 12.21 -20.45 -13.55
CA LYS A 177 12.55 -21.28 -12.37
C LYS A 177 13.00 -20.46 -11.16
N SER A 178 13.50 -19.27 -11.44
CA SER A 178 14.10 -18.39 -10.46
C SER A 178 13.02 -17.72 -9.57
N LEU A 179 11.79 -17.55 -10.06
CA LEU A 179 10.62 -17.18 -9.25
C LEU A 179 10.22 -18.30 -8.29
N LEU A 180 10.15 -19.54 -8.79
CA LEU A 180 9.76 -20.70 -7.98
C LEU A 180 10.71 -20.88 -6.79
N LEU A 181 12.01 -20.79 -7.03
CA LEU A 181 13.02 -20.85 -5.97
C LEU A 181 12.86 -19.72 -4.93
N GLU A 182 12.37 -18.56 -5.33
CA GLU A 182 12.20 -17.41 -4.45
C GLU A 182 10.88 -17.48 -3.65
N MET A 183 9.84 -18.05 -4.25
CA MET A 183 8.61 -18.42 -3.55
C MET A 183 8.86 -19.55 -2.54
N GLU A 184 9.56 -20.61 -2.94
CA GLU A 184 9.97 -21.71 -2.06
C GLU A 184 10.76 -21.21 -0.84
N LYS A 185 11.73 -20.31 -1.05
CA LYS A 185 12.50 -19.70 0.06
C LYS A 185 11.64 -18.93 1.05
N ARG A 186 10.57 -18.26 0.59
CA ARG A 186 9.70 -17.43 1.43
C ARG A 186 8.58 -18.21 2.10
N PHE A 187 8.03 -19.20 1.42
CA PHE A 187 6.94 -20.05 1.93
C PHE A 187 7.45 -21.30 2.64
N HIS A 188 8.78 -21.51 2.67
CA HIS A 188 9.42 -22.69 3.26
C HIS A 188 8.84 -24.02 2.73
N THR A 189 8.32 -24.01 1.50
CA THR A 189 7.79 -25.17 0.81
C THR A 189 8.90 -25.79 -0.03
N ARG A 190 9.50 -26.87 0.52
CA ARG A 190 10.54 -27.75 -0.05
C ARG A 190 10.44 -28.06 -1.54
#